data_AF-A0A7S0R889-F1
#
_entry.id   AF-A0A7S0R889-F1
#
_cell.length_a   1.000
_cell.length_b   1.000
_cell.length_c   1.000
_cell.angle_alpha   90.00
_cell.angle_beta   90.00
_cell.angle_gamma   90.00
#
_symmetry.space_group_name_H-M   'P 1'
#
loop_
_entity.id
_entity.type
_entity.pdbx_description
1 polymer ?
#
loop_
_entity_poly.entity_id
_entity_poly.type
_entity_poly.pdbx_seq_one_letter_code
_entity_poly.pdbx_strand_id
1 'polypeptide(L)'
;SGLAGPAGVPGSVCGDLEAVAELHECVTVLFTDVVGFTSMSEAAGPGAVMGFISSLFSVIDALCDAHGIAKYDTAGDCYIAVGGLLEEDEQGFKVAARGQGQGSEAAGLAALRVLNFARDMLAKVQSAQVV
;
A
#
# COMPACT_ATOMS: atom_id res chain seq x y z
N SER A 1 -20.22 25.00 55.45
CA SER A 1 -21.24 24.95 54.37
C SER A 1 -20.49 24.59 53.09
N GLY A 2 -20.26 23.31 52.80
CA GLY A 2 -21.30 22.42 52.25
C GLY A 2 -21.72 22.99 50.88
N LEU A 3 -21.33 22.44 49.73
CA LEU A 3 -21.63 21.07 49.33
C LEU A 3 -20.61 20.54 48.30
N ALA A 4 -20.19 19.30 48.53
CA ALA A 4 -19.65 18.41 47.52
C ALA A 4 -20.78 17.93 46.57
N GLY A 5 -20.41 17.66 45.33
CA GLY A 5 -21.19 16.95 44.31
C GLY A 5 -20.23 16.25 43.33
N PRO A 6 -20.62 15.14 42.68
CA PRO A 6 -19.89 13.89 42.83
C PRO A 6 -19.04 13.44 41.61
N ALA A 7 -18.23 12.41 41.90
CA ALA A 7 -17.42 11.57 41.04
C ALA A 7 -18.03 11.16 39.69
N GLY A 8 -17.15 11.04 38.69
CA GLY A 8 -17.25 10.00 37.65
C GLY A 8 -17.21 10.47 36.20
N VAL A 9 -16.02 10.57 35.61
CA VAL A 9 -15.72 10.03 34.27
C VAL A 9 -14.20 9.80 34.15
N PRO A 10 -13.69 8.56 34.19
CA PRO A 10 -12.37 8.25 33.70
C PRO A 10 -12.45 8.05 32.19
N GLY A 11 -11.71 8.82 31.39
CA GLY A 11 -11.56 8.49 29.98
C GLY A 11 -11.32 9.68 29.07
N SER A 12 -10.06 10.09 28.94
CA SER A 12 -9.50 10.42 27.63
C SER A 12 -8.00 10.25 27.72
N VAL A 13 -7.56 9.04 27.37
CA VAL A 13 -6.17 8.80 26.99
C VAL A 13 -6.02 9.41 25.60
N CYS A 14 -5.90 10.74 25.53
CA CYS A 14 -5.44 11.41 24.32
C CYS A 14 -3.91 11.51 24.44
N GLY A 15 -3.25 10.37 24.22
CA GLY A 15 -1.81 10.33 24.04
C GLY A 15 -1.48 10.84 22.66
N ASP A 16 -0.72 11.91 22.61
CA ASP A 16 0.09 12.48 21.52
C ASP A 16 0.05 11.69 20.19
N LEU A 17 -0.94 11.98 19.32
CA LEU A 17 -1.03 11.38 17.98
C LEU A 17 0.17 11.74 17.09
N GLU A 18 0.84 12.87 17.40
CA GLU A 18 2.08 13.30 16.74
C GLU A 18 3.27 12.34 16.98
N ALA A 19 3.23 11.50 18.02
CA ALA A 19 4.33 10.55 18.28
C ALA A 19 4.30 9.31 17.37
N VAL A 20 3.22 9.10 16.60
CA VAL A 20 3.00 7.90 15.78
C VAL A 20 2.92 8.21 14.28
N ALA A 21 2.85 9.49 13.89
CA ALA A 21 2.73 9.90 12.50
C ALA A 21 4.09 10.33 11.91
N GLU A 22 4.53 9.65 10.85
CA GLU A 22 5.73 10.02 10.10
C GLU A 22 5.35 10.72 8.79
N LEU A 23 5.95 11.89 8.53
CA LEU A 23 5.72 12.65 7.30
C LEU A 23 6.74 12.23 6.24
N HIS A 24 6.25 11.79 5.08
CA HIS A 24 7.08 11.49 3.92
C HIS A 24 6.73 12.45 2.76
N GLU A 25 7.66 13.33 2.39
CA GLU A 25 7.43 14.35 1.35
C GLU A 25 7.57 13.78 -0.07
N CYS A 26 8.29 12.67 -0.25
CA CYS A 26 8.69 12.14 -1.55
C CYS A 26 8.17 10.72 -1.77
N VAL A 27 6.85 10.54 -1.74
CA VAL A 27 6.20 9.24 -1.99
C VAL A 27 5.33 9.29 -3.25
N THR A 28 5.25 8.16 -3.95
CA THR A 28 4.33 7.99 -5.07
C THR A 28 3.38 6.84 -4.74
N VAL A 29 2.08 7.12 -4.78
CA VAL A 29 1.04 6.13 -4.49
C VAL A 29 0.41 5.68 -5.81
N LEU A 30 0.25 4.36 -5.97
CA LEU A 30 -0.44 3.74 -7.08
C LEU A 30 -1.71 3.07 -6.57
N PHE A 31 -2.82 3.40 -7.21
CA PHE A 31 -4.10 2.72 -7.03
C PHE A 31 -4.40 1.93 -8.30
N THR A 32 -4.71 0.66 -8.16
CA THR A 32 -5.12 -0.20 -9.28
C THR A 32 -6.33 -1.01 -8.88
N ASP A 33 -7.29 -1.09 -9.80
CA ASP A 33 -8.54 -1.80 -9.62
C ASP A 33 -8.65 -2.93 -10.66
N VAL A 34 -9.23 -4.06 -10.26
CA VAL A 34 -9.33 -5.25 -11.10
C VAL A 34 -10.63 -5.19 -11.89
N VAL A 35 -10.50 -4.83 -13.18
CA VAL A 35 -11.64 -4.73 -14.08
C VAL A 35 -12.37 -6.07 -14.20
N GLY A 36 -13.66 -6.07 -13.88
CA GLY A 36 -14.54 -7.23 -14.02
C GLY A 36 -14.64 -8.13 -12.79
N PHE A 37 -14.00 -7.77 -11.67
CA PHE A 37 -14.12 -8.51 -10.42
C PHE A 37 -15.57 -8.57 -9.90
N THR A 38 -16.30 -7.46 -9.95
CA THR A 38 -17.71 -7.40 -9.53
C THR A 38 -18.57 -8.41 -10.30
N SER A 39 -18.44 -8.44 -11.62
CA SER A 39 -19.20 -9.40 -12.45
C SER A 39 -18.77 -10.85 -12.22
N MET A 40 -17.48 -11.09 -11.96
CA MET A 40 -16.98 -12.42 -11.64
C MET A 40 -17.48 -12.90 -10.27
N SER A 41 -17.55 -12.02 -9.28
CA SER A 41 -18.05 -12.35 -7.93
C SER A 41 -19.56 -12.58 -7.88
N GLU A 42 -20.31 -11.99 -8.81
CA GLU A 42 -21.74 -12.28 -8.99
C GLU A 42 -22.00 -13.63 -9.67
N ALA A 43 -21.12 -14.05 -10.59
CA ALA A 43 -21.32 -15.25 -11.41
C ALA A 43 -20.60 -16.51 -10.90
N ALA A 44 -19.44 -16.36 -10.27
CA ALA A 44 -18.56 -17.45 -9.87
C ALA A 44 -18.63 -17.72 -8.36
N GLY A 45 -18.39 -18.97 -7.97
CA GLY A 45 -18.33 -19.36 -6.56
C GLY A 45 -17.17 -18.66 -5.83
N PRO A 46 -17.32 -18.34 -4.54
CA PRO A 46 -16.34 -17.54 -3.78
C PRO A 46 -14.94 -18.14 -3.77
N GLY A 47 -14.80 -19.47 -3.82
CA GLY A 47 -13.50 -20.13 -3.90
C GLY A 47 -12.75 -19.89 -5.22
N ALA A 48 -13.47 -19.84 -6.34
CA ALA A 48 -12.85 -19.57 -7.64
C ALA A 48 -12.41 -18.10 -7.76
N VAL A 49 -13.26 -17.19 -7.29
CA VAL A 49 -13.00 -15.74 -7.23
C VAL A 49 -11.78 -15.45 -6.36
N MET A 50 -11.71 -16.08 -5.19
CA MET A 50 -10.58 -15.89 -4.27
C MET A 50 -9.28 -16.48 -4.83
N GLY A 51 -9.36 -17.63 -5.51
CA GLY A 51 -8.19 -18.23 -6.18
C GLY A 51 -7.64 -17.35 -7.30
N PHE A 52 -8.53 -16.71 -8.08
CA PHE A 52 -8.15 -15.75 -9.11
C PHE A 52 -7.47 -14.51 -8.51
N ILE A 53 -8.10 -13.84 -7.52
CA ILE A 53 -7.49 -12.69 -6.84
C ILE A 53 -6.14 -13.06 -6.24
N SER A 54 -6.06 -14.18 -5.52
CA SER A 54 -4.83 -14.57 -4.83
C SER A 54 -3.69 -14.78 -5.83
N SER A 55 -3.98 -15.37 -6.99
CA SER A 55 -3.00 -15.56 -8.06
C SER A 55 -2.57 -14.23 -8.68
N LEU A 56 -3.53 -13.33 -8.94
CA LEU A 56 -3.25 -12.00 -9.49
C LEU A 56 -2.39 -11.18 -8.53
N PHE A 57 -2.77 -11.12 -7.24
CA PHE A 57 -2.02 -10.41 -6.21
C PHE A 57 -0.63 -10.99 -6.02
N SER A 58 -0.45 -12.31 -6.15
CA SER A 58 0.89 -12.92 -6.11
C SER A 58 1.80 -12.44 -7.27
N VAL A 59 1.24 -12.25 -8.47
CA VAL A 59 1.99 -11.71 -9.62
C VAL A 59 2.35 -10.23 -9.39
N ILE A 60 1.43 -9.47 -8.81
CA ILE A 60 1.64 -8.06 -8.47
C ILE A 60 2.67 -7.92 -7.35
N ASP A 61 2.59 -8.74 -6.29
CA ASP A 61 3.56 -8.78 -5.19
C ASP A 61 4.99 -9.06 -5.74
N ALA A 62 5.14 -10.02 -6.65
CA ALA A 62 6.43 -10.32 -7.29
C ALA A 62 6.97 -9.15 -8.15
N LEU A 63 6.09 -8.34 -8.75
CA LEU A 63 6.48 -7.11 -9.43
C LEU A 63 6.86 -6.02 -8.44
N CYS A 64 6.16 -5.90 -7.32
CA CYS A 64 6.50 -4.94 -6.27
C CYS A 64 7.93 -5.18 -5.78
N ASP A 65 8.32 -6.44 -5.57
CA ASP A 65 9.69 -6.79 -5.20
C ASP A 65 10.72 -6.45 -6.29
N ALA A 66 10.39 -6.68 -7.57
CA ALA A 66 11.31 -6.38 -8.68
C ALA A 66 11.56 -4.87 -8.87
N HIS A 67 10.60 -4.01 -8.52
CA HIS A 67 10.68 -2.56 -8.71
C HIS A 67 10.98 -1.79 -7.42
N GLY A 68 11.15 -2.47 -6.29
CA GLY A 68 11.40 -1.83 -4.99
C GLY A 68 10.20 -0.99 -4.51
N ILE A 69 8.99 -1.50 -4.72
CA ILE A 69 7.74 -0.86 -4.31
C ILE A 69 7.14 -1.68 -3.16
N ALA A 70 6.51 -0.99 -2.21
CA ALA A 70 5.84 -1.63 -1.09
C ALA A 70 4.35 -1.82 -1.40
N LYS A 71 3.79 -3.00 -1.07
CA LYS A 71 2.35 -3.13 -0.91
C LYS A 71 1.95 -2.36 0.35
N TYR A 72 1.06 -1.39 0.20
CA TYR A 72 0.55 -0.62 1.32
C TYR A 72 -0.69 -1.30 1.90
N ASP A 73 -1.70 -1.53 1.07
CA ASP A 73 -2.93 -2.19 1.50
C ASP A 73 -3.71 -2.76 0.30
N THR A 74 -4.73 -3.55 0.59
CA THR A 74 -5.71 -4.04 -0.39
C THR A 74 -7.11 -3.79 0.14
N ALA A 75 -7.96 -3.19 -0.67
CA ALA A 75 -9.36 -2.94 -0.34
C ALA A 75 -10.26 -3.66 -1.36
N GLY A 76 -10.62 -4.91 -1.05
CA GLY A 76 -11.38 -5.76 -1.97
C GLY A 76 -10.56 -6.15 -3.19
N ASP A 77 -10.98 -5.69 -4.36
CA ASP A 77 -10.31 -5.79 -5.66
C ASP A 77 -9.32 -4.65 -5.94
N CYS A 78 -9.33 -3.59 -5.14
CA CYS A 78 -8.36 -2.52 -5.24
C CYS A 78 -7.04 -2.91 -4.55
N TYR A 79 -5.93 -2.70 -5.25
CA TYR A 79 -4.58 -2.90 -4.74
C TYR A 79 -3.86 -1.55 -4.66
N ILE A 80 -3.23 -1.29 -3.51
CA ILE A 80 -2.58 -0.02 -3.21
C ILE A 80 -1.09 -0.28 -2.99
N ALA A 81 -0.26 0.36 -3.80
CA ALA A 81 1.19 0.26 -3.75
C ALA A 81 1.82 1.64 -3.54
N VAL A 82 2.92 1.71 -2.80
CA VAL A 82 3.62 2.97 -2.52
C VAL A 82 5.11 2.81 -2.83
N GLY A 83 5.61 3.69 -3.69
CA GLY A 83 7.03 3.85 -3.99
C GLY A 83 7.63 5.01 -3.19
N GLY A 84 8.91 4.89 -2.83
CA GLY A 84 9.63 5.91 -2.05
C GLY A 84 9.36 5.87 -0.54
N LEU A 85 8.58 4.90 -0.06
CA LEU A 85 8.34 4.70 1.37
C LEU A 85 9.39 3.82 2.04
N LEU A 86 9.96 2.86 1.30
CA LEU A 86 10.97 1.94 1.78
C LEU A 86 12.30 2.19 1.03
N GLU A 87 13.39 2.28 1.79
CA GLU A 87 14.76 2.23 1.29
C GLU A 87 15.38 0.87 1.64
N GLU A 88 16.25 0.35 0.78
CA GLU A 88 16.99 -0.87 1.06
C GLU A 88 18.28 -0.51 1.80
N ASP A 89 18.51 -1.13 2.96
CA ASP A 89 19.78 -0.98 3.67
C ASP A 89 20.91 -1.79 2.99
N GLU A 90 22.17 -1.61 3.44
CA GLU A 90 23.34 -2.32 2.91
C GLU A 90 23.25 -3.86 3.04
N GLN A 91 22.29 -4.37 3.81
CA GLN A 91 22.05 -5.78 4.08
C GLN A 91 20.83 -6.32 3.30
N GLY A 92 20.16 -5.47 2.51
CA GLY A 92 19.01 -5.82 1.69
C GLY A 92 17.68 -5.83 2.44
N PHE A 93 17.60 -5.27 3.65
CA PHE A 93 16.34 -5.12 4.36
C PHE A 93 15.64 -3.82 3.96
N LYS A 94 14.33 -3.91 3.71
CA LYS A 94 13.48 -2.75 3.43
C LYS A 94 13.19 -1.99 4.73
N VAL A 95 13.81 -0.83 4.91
CA VAL A 95 13.60 0.07 6.05
C VAL A 95 12.74 1.25 5.63
N ALA A 96 11.90 1.77 6.52
CA ALA A 96 11.13 2.98 6.24
C ALA A 96 12.09 4.14 5.98
N ALA A 97 11.90 4.85 4.87
CA ALA A 97 12.69 6.01 4.50
C ALA A 97 12.49 7.10 5.56
N ARG A 98 13.44 7.23 6.49
CA ARG A 98 13.34 8.23 7.56
C ARG A 98 13.28 9.61 6.93
N GLY A 99 12.18 10.30 7.16
CA GLY A 99 11.90 11.62 6.60
C GLY A 99 12.95 12.64 7.04
N GLN A 100 14.05 12.75 6.29
CA GLN A 100 14.96 13.90 6.21
C GLN A 100 16.12 13.59 5.24
N GLY A 101 16.04 14.14 4.02
CA GLY A 101 17.26 14.51 3.29
C GLY A 101 17.62 13.76 2.01
N GLN A 102 16.69 13.56 1.07
CA GLN A 102 17.07 13.39 -0.34
C GLN A 102 16.11 14.19 -1.22
N GLY A 103 16.65 15.19 -1.93
CA GLY A 103 15.89 16.18 -2.68
C GLY A 103 15.08 15.60 -3.85
N SER A 104 14.57 16.49 -4.71
CA SER A 104 13.73 16.22 -5.90
C SER A 104 14.11 14.99 -6.75
N GLU A 105 15.36 14.51 -6.68
CA GLU A 105 15.86 13.31 -7.35
C GLU A 105 15.29 12.00 -6.77
N ALA A 106 15.17 11.89 -5.44
CA ALA A 106 14.58 10.70 -4.79
C ALA A 106 13.07 10.60 -5.07
N ALA A 107 12.38 11.74 -5.10
CA ALA A 107 10.99 11.82 -5.56
C ALA A 107 10.84 11.37 -7.02
N GLY A 108 11.74 11.83 -7.89
CA GLY A 108 11.77 11.41 -9.29
C GLY A 108 12.03 9.91 -9.44
N LEU A 109 12.93 9.35 -8.63
CA LEU A 109 13.24 7.91 -8.64
C LEU A 109 12.05 7.08 -8.14
N ALA A 110 11.37 7.50 -7.08
CA ALA A 110 10.15 6.86 -6.57
C ALA A 110 9.05 6.85 -7.64
N ALA A 111 8.80 7.98 -8.29
CA ALA A 111 7.82 8.09 -9.36
C ALA A 111 8.20 7.21 -10.57
N LEU A 112 9.47 7.19 -10.96
CA LEU A 112 9.96 6.38 -12.08
C LEU A 112 9.86 4.87 -11.79
N ARG A 113 10.13 4.44 -10.54
CA ARG A 113 9.92 3.06 -10.10
C ARG A 113 8.45 2.67 -10.22
N VAL A 114 7.54 3.49 -9.70
CA VAL A 114 6.08 3.25 -9.78
C VAL A 114 5.59 3.22 -11.23
N LEU A 115 6.08 4.12 -12.08
CA LEU A 115 5.74 4.13 -13.52
C LEU A 115 6.25 2.88 -14.24
N ASN A 116 7.50 2.46 -14.00
CA ASN A 116 8.04 1.23 -14.59
C ASN A 116 7.28 0.00 -14.10
N PHE A 117 6.92 -0.05 -12.82
CA PHE A 117 6.05 -1.08 -12.27
C PHE A 117 4.69 -1.11 -12.95
N ALA A 118 4.03 0.04 -13.11
CA ALA A 118 2.73 0.10 -13.76
C ALA A 118 2.80 -0.39 -15.22
N ARG A 119 3.87 -0.03 -15.94
CA ARG A 119 4.14 -0.53 -17.29
C ARG A 119 4.29 -2.05 -17.31
N ASP A 120 5.12 -2.60 -16.43
CA ASP A 120 5.42 -4.04 -16.42
C ASP A 120 4.23 -4.86 -15.88
N MET A 121 3.44 -4.28 -14.97
CA MET A 121 2.15 -4.80 -14.52
C MET A 121 1.18 -4.94 -15.68
N LEU A 122 0.98 -3.87 -16.47
CA LEU A 122 0.09 -3.93 -17.64
C LEU A 122 0.56 -4.95 -18.68
N ALA A 123 1.87 -5.04 -18.92
CA ALA A 123 2.44 -6.03 -19.84
C ALA A 123 2.21 -7.49 -19.38
N LYS A 124 2.38 -7.76 -18.08
CA LYS A 124 2.11 -9.09 -17.51
C LYS A 124 0.63 -9.43 -17.45
N VAL A 125 -0.23 -8.49 -17.08
CA VAL A 125 -1.68 -8.70 -17.03
C VAL A 125 -2.24 -8.99 -18.42
N GLN A 126 -1.78 -8.27 -19.45
CA GLN A 126 -2.13 -8.57 -20.84
C GLN A 126 -1.67 -9.97 -21.28
N SER A 127 -0.51 -10.42 -20.81
CA SER A 127 -0.01 -11.77 -21.12
C SER A 127 -0.80 -12.87 -20.39
N ALA A 128 -1.36 -12.58 -19.22
CA ALA A 128 -2.17 -13.50 -18.43
C ALA A 128 -3.62 -13.63 -18.91
N GLN A 129 -4.16 -12.61 -19.60
CA GLN A 129 -5.54 -12.58 -20.10
C GLN A 129 -5.74 -13.25 -21.47
N VAL A 130 -4.68 -13.79 -22.10
CA VAL A 130 -4.71 -14.41 -23.44
C VAL A 130 -4.82 -15.96 -23.36
N VAL A 131 -5.11 -16.52 -22.19
CA VAL A 131 -5.32 -17.97 -22.01
C VAL A 131 -6.77 -18.29 -21.72
#